data_AF-A0A7D5C5W2-F1
#
_entry.id   AF-A0A7D5C5W2-F1
#
_cell.length_a   1.000
_cell.length_b   1.000
_cell.length_c   1.000
_cell.angle_alpha   90.00
_cell.angle_beta   90.00
_cell.angle_gamma   90.00
#
_symmetry.space_group_name_H-M   'P 1'
#
loop_
_entity.id
_entity.type
_entity.pdbx_description
1 polymer ?
#
loop_
_entity_poly.entity_id
_entity_poly.type
_entity_poly.pdbx_seq_one_letter_code
_entity_poly.pdbx_strand_id
1 'polypeptide(L)'
;MSSDGKVPEFTRQELREADTFVEGDYSGVNPRGFYRKLKRRLEEVQTDFGFKYHIQGHQDTDLTIDKESVGQKTGTITGRLKAYSDWEPLGFSTLTYRPYAGYGIISILLGVIFLLQISNSLPIGFLGLVLIGAGIYGYMQTKRGEFPITERSEIRVLLSGEVSERKVTDDGVEKTNMHSEMSVVFAGETFVRVDTAQLRDLHWALRRELVEEVKRWNNDIAQDPNNRVEVSSGLIWHLRGVVDRSLKDHRDEIDRIQGRWWNAGFEERIAFNEKVKEQLTQENREKVETHEENVILELEDLAEDLDIFIEREGYDEVENIQRDQERNPELESGDR
;
A
#
# COMPACT_ATOMS: atom_id res chain seq x y z
N MET A 1 13.39 1.78 8.47
CA MET A 1 13.30 2.64 9.67
C MET A 1 13.75 4.04 9.29
N SER A 2 12.89 5.02 9.62
CA SER A 2 12.97 6.49 9.56
C SER A 2 13.64 7.18 8.35
N SER A 3 12.82 7.90 7.59
CA SER A 3 13.22 9.23 7.10
C SER A 3 12.04 10.18 7.35
N ASP A 4 12.07 10.83 8.53
CA ASP A 4 11.14 11.83 9.06
C ASP A 4 9.65 11.41 9.11
N GLY A 5 8.94 11.75 10.18
CA GLY A 5 7.48 11.58 10.26
C GLY A 5 6.69 12.49 9.31
N LYS A 6 7.26 12.83 8.15
CA LYS A 6 6.70 13.64 7.08
C LYS A 6 5.92 12.76 6.12
N VAL A 7 4.76 13.26 5.69
CA VAL A 7 3.96 12.59 4.68
C VAL A 7 4.69 12.70 3.33
N PRO A 8 4.85 11.60 2.56
CA PRO A 8 5.41 11.67 1.21
C PRO A 8 4.64 12.68 0.35
N GLU A 9 5.33 13.40 -0.52
CA GLU A 9 4.64 14.24 -1.50
C GLU A 9 3.95 13.36 -2.54
N PHE A 10 2.67 13.66 -2.79
CA PHE A 10 1.86 13.08 -3.85
C PHE A 10 0.92 14.13 -4.43
N THR A 11 0.53 13.90 -5.68
CA THR A 11 -0.32 14.76 -6.51
C THR A 11 -1.71 14.15 -6.68
N ARG A 12 -2.67 14.98 -7.09
CA ARG A 12 -4.05 14.53 -7.39
C ARG A 12 -4.10 13.51 -8.52
N GLN A 13 -3.22 13.62 -9.50
CA GLN A 13 -3.17 12.67 -10.62
C GLN A 13 -2.71 11.29 -10.13
N GLU A 14 -1.65 11.23 -9.33
CA GLU A 14 -1.18 9.97 -8.74
C GLU A 14 -2.27 9.33 -7.88
N LEU A 15 -2.98 10.09 -7.04
CA LEU A 15 -4.05 9.51 -6.21
C LEU A 15 -5.21 8.91 -7.01
N ARG A 16 -5.48 9.40 -8.22
CA ARG A 16 -6.50 8.84 -9.11
C ARG A 16 -6.07 7.56 -9.81
N GLU A 17 -4.78 7.24 -9.76
CA GLU A 17 -4.21 5.99 -10.28
C GLU A 17 -4.19 4.88 -9.22
N ALA A 18 -4.61 5.16 -7.98
CA ALA A 18 -4.75 4.15 -6.93
C ALA A 18 -5.83 3.11 -7.26
N ASP A 19 -5.74 1.95 -6.61
CA ASP A 19 -6.74 0.88 -6.69
C ASP A 19 -8.15 1.43 -6.38
N THR A 20 -8.23 2.36 -5.44
CA THR A 20 -9.48 2.93 -4.94
C THR A 20 -9.33 4.44 -4.74
N PHE A 21 -10.31 5.23 -5.17
CA PHE A 21 -10.31 6.68 -4.96
C PHE A 21 -11.70 7.27 -4.73
N VAL A 22 -11.79 8.28 -3.88
CA VAL A 22 -13.00 9.06 -3.59
C VAL A 22 -12.63 10.55 -3.56
N GLU A 23 -13.46 11.41 -4.12
CA GLU A 23 -13.21 12.85 -4.18
C GLU A 23 -14.44 13.62 -3.70
N GLY A 24 -14.22 14.66 -2.88
CA GLY A 24 -15.28 15.49 -2.32
C GLY A 24 -14.87 16.96 -2.25
N ASP A 25 -15.84 17.84 -2.51
CA ASP A 25 -15.67 19.29 -2.42
C ASP A 25 -16.39 19.84 -1.18
N TYR A 26 -15.67 20.59 -0.36
CA TYR A 26 -16.12 21.12 0.93
C TYR A 26 -16.03 22.65 0.93
N SER A 27 -17.17 23.33 1.12
CA SER A 27 -17.25 24.79 1.16
C SER A 27 -17.59 25.30 2.56
N GLY A 28 -16.97 26.40 2.97
CA GLY A 28 -17.23 27.09 4.23
C GLY A 28 -16.71 26.43 5.49
N VAL A 29 -15.86 25.42 5.34
CA VAL A 29 -15.28 24.67 6.47
C VAL A 29 -13.99 25.34 6.95
N ASN A 30 -13.62 25.18 8.23
CA ASN A 30 -12.30 25.55 8.71
C ASN A 30 -11.27 24.45 8.34
N PRO A 31 -10.21 24.74 7.55
CA PRO A 31 -9.26 23.71 7.09
C PRO A 31 -8.54 22.98 8.22
N ARG A 32 -8.21 23.68 9.30
CA ARG A 32 -7.52 23.09 10.46
C ARG A 32 -8.46 22.20 11.27
N GLY A 33 -9.74 22.57 11.34
CA GLY A 33 -10.79 21.77 11.97
C GLY A 33 -11.06 20.50 11.17
N PHE A 34 -11.20 20.64 9.84
CA PHE A 34 -11.37 19.53 8.92
C PHE A 34 -10.22 18.53 9.02
N TYR A 35 -8.97 19.00 8.90
CA TYR A 35 -7.79 18.12 9.00
C TYR A 35 -7.73 17.35 10.32
N ARG A 36 -8.11 17.98 11.43
CA ARG A 36 -8.16 17.31 12.74
C ARG A 36 -9.28 16.26 12.81
N LYS A 37 -10.47 16.58 12.28
CA LYS A 37 -11.60 15.65 12.23
C LYS A 37 -11.25 14.44 11.37
N LEU A 38 -10.68 14.68 10.19
CA LEU A 38 -10.16 13.66 9.28
C LEU A 38 -9.16 12.74 9.98
N LYS A 39 -8.12 13.32 10.60
CA LYS A 39 -7.11 12.55 11.34
C LYS A 39 -7.76 11.68 12.41
N ARG A 40 -8.65 12.26 13.23
CA ARG A 40 -9.33 11.53 14.30
C ARG A 40 -10.20 10.39 13.76
N ARG A 41 -10.91 10.60 12.65
CA ARG A 41 -11.75 9.56 12.03
C ARG A 41 -10.93 8.39 11.53
N LEU A 42 -9.81 8.63 10.86
CA LEU A 42 -8.91 7.56 10.43
C LEU A 42 -8.30 6.81 11.62
N GLU A 43 -8.00 7.50 12.72
CA GLU A 43 -7.58 6.88 13.99
C GLU A 43 -8.71 6.07 14.64
N GLU A 44 -9.97 6.41 14.43
CA GLU A 44 -11.14 5.76 15.02
C GLU A 44 -11.60 4.50 14.27
N VAL A 45 -11.10 4.24 13.05
CA VAL A 45 -11.42 2.99 12.33
C VAL A 45 -10.89 1.79 13.12
N GLN A 46 -11.78 0.88 13.48
CA GLN A 46 -11.48 -0.26 14.34
C GLN A 46 -11.62 -1.60 13.60
N THR A 47 -10.75 -2.53 13.97
CA THR A 47 -10.93 -3.97 13.77
C THR A 47 -11.32 -4.63 15.10
N ASP A 48 -11.62 -5.92 15.07
CA ASP A 48 -11.88 -6.72 16.27
C ASP A 48 -10.73 -6.68 17.30
N PHE A 49 -9.52 -6.27 16.88
CA PHE A 49 -8.30 -6.28 17.69
C PHE A 49 -7.81 -4.89 18.10
N GLY A 50 -8.51 -3.81 17.70
CA GLY A 50 -8.16 -2.43 18.08
C GLY A 50 -8.24 -1.45 16.90
N PHE A 51 -7.44 -0.39 16.95
CA PHE A 51 -7.38 0.59 15.86
C PHE A 51 -6.68 0.01 14.63
N LYS A 52 -7.31 0.13 13.47
CA LYS A 52 -6.83 -0.42 12.20
C LYS A 52 -5.60 0.31 11.68
N TYR A 53 -5.64 1.65 11.73
CA TYR A 53 -4.67 2.49 11.05
C TYR A 53 -3.73 3.24 11.99
N HIS A 54 -2.45 3.27 11.61
CA HIS A 54 -1.43 4.15 12.15
C HIS A 54 -1.28 5.38 11.23
N ILE A 55 -1.32 6.59 11.80
CA ILE A 55 -1.23 7.82 11.02
C ILE A 55 0.21 8.34 10.99
N GLN A 56 0.70 8.64 9.80
CA GLN A 56 1.86 9.49 9.56
C GLN A 56 1.38 10.90 9.22
N GLY A 57 1.75 11.86 10.08
CA GLY A 57 1.55 13.29 9.83
C GLY A 57 1.32 14.12 11.09
N HIS A 58 1.88 15.33 11.09
CA HIS A 58 1.71 16.36 12.11
C HIS A 58 1.01 17.58 11.50
N GLN A 59 -0.02 18.06 12.18
CA GLN A 59 -0.86 19.19 11.74
C GLN A 59 -0.04 20.46 11.42
N ASP A 60 1.07 20.67 12.13
CA ASP A 60 1.89 21.88 11.99
C ASP A 60 2.85 21.84 10.80
N THR A 61 3.12 20.67 10.22
CA THR A 61 4.07 20.49 9.10
C THR A 61 3.43 20.06 7.81
N ASP A 62 2.30 19.34 7.86
CA ASP A 62 1.70 18.71 6.68
C ASP A 62 0.45 19.44 6.15
N LEU A 63 0.01 20.51 6.82
CA LEU A 63 -1.00 21.46 6.34
C LEU A 63 -0.34 22.83 6.12
N THR A 64 -0.12 23.17 4.86
CA THR A 64 0.44 24.47 4.46
C THR A 64 -0.69 25.40 4.02
N ILE A 65 -0.66 26.64 4.50
CA ILE A 65 -1.51 27.72 4.03
C ILE A 65 -0.58 28.81 3.50
N ASP A 66 -0.40 28.82 2.18
CA ASP A 66 0.46 29.77 1.48
C ASP A 66 -0.29 31.07 1.28
N LYS A 67 0.17 32.14 1.94
CA LYS A 67 -0.53 33.43 1.95
C LYS A 67 -0.34 34.18 0.63
N GLU A 68 -1.43 34.55 -0.02
CA GLU A 68 -1.39 35.54 -1.10
C GLU A 68 -1.50 36.96 -0.53
N SER A 69 -0.86 37.93 -1.19
CA SER A 69 -0.53 39.26 -0.66
C SER A 69 -1.71 40.21 -0.34
N VAL A 70 -2.95 39.71 -0.20
CA VAL A 70 -4.15 40.52 0.04
C VAL A 70 -4.95 39.93 1.21
N GLY A 71 -4.44 40.15 2.44
CA GLY A 71 -5.05 39.71 3.70
C GLY A 71 -4.04 39.04 4.64
N GLN A 72 -4.30 39.00 5.95
CA GLN A 72 -3.34 38.39 6.89
C GLN A 72 -3.46 36.86 6.97
N LYS A 73 -4.55 36.26 6.46
CA LYS A 73 -4.80 34.79 6.45
C LYS A 73 -5.60 34.29 5.23
N THR A 74 -5.58 35.01 4.11
CA THR A 74 -6.08 34.54 2.81
C THR A 74 -4.98 33.83 2.04
N GLY A 75 -5.29 32.74 1.33
CA GLY A 75 -4.26 31.95 0.65
C GLY A 75 -4.67 30.56 0.21
N THR A 76 -3.77 29.85 -0.47
CA THR A 76 -3.97 28.47 -0.94
C THR A 76 -3.68 27.46 0.17
N ILE A 77 -4.52 26.45 0.31
CA ILE A 77 -4.37 25.33 1.25
C ILE A 77 -3.81 24.14 0.50
N THR A 78 -2.80 23.50 1.07
CA THR A 78 -2.44 22.13 0.70
C THR A 78 -2.21 21.33 1.97
N GLY A 79 -2.92 20.22 2.11
CA GLY A 79 -2.77 19.29 3.22
C GLY A 79 -2.50 17.88 2.72
N ARG A 80 -1.61 17.14 3.38
CA ARG A 80 -1.41 15.71 3.10
C ARG A 80 -1.55 14.89 4.37
N LEU A 81 -2.10 13.70 4.23
CA LEU A 81 -2.18 12.72 5.30
C LEU A 81 -1.96 11.33 4.73
N LYS A 82 -1.27 10.48 5.49
CA LYS A 82 -1.07 9.07 5.18
C LYS A 82 -1.43 8.23 6.40
N ALA A 83 -2.29 7.25 6.22
CA ALA A 83 -2.67 6.28 7.22
C ALA A 83 -2.33 4.88 6.69
N TYR A 84 -1.91 3.96 7.56
CA TYR A 84 -1.55 2.61 7.13
C TYR A 84 -1.83 1.56 8.20
N SER A 85 -2.28 0.38 7.77
CA SER A 85 -2.51 -0.73 8.68
C SER A 85 -1.20 -1.42 9.05
N ASP A 86 -1.26 -2.26 10.08
CA ASP A 86 -0.22 -3.24 10.31
C ASP A 86 -0.21 -4.30 9.18
N TRP A 87 0.88 -5.05 9.14
CA TRP A 87 1.05 -6.16 8.21
C TRP A 87 0.26 -7.37 8.71
N GLU A 88 -0.77 -7.76 7.97
CA GLU A 88 -1.65 -8.86 8.34
C GLU A 88 -1.39 -10.10 7.47
N PRO A 89 -1.48 -11.32 8.02
CA PRO A 89 -1.35 -12.54 7.23
C PRO A 89 -2.53 -12.70 6.28
N LEU A 90 -2.25 -12.77 4.97
CA LEU A 90 -3.26 -13.04 3.94
C LEU A 90 -3.47 -14.54 3.74
N GLY A 91 -2.37 -15.31 3.79
CA GLY A 91 -2.36 -16.75 3.55
C GLY A 91 -1.09 -17.22 2.86
N PHE A 92 -1.21 -18.26 2.05
CA PHE A 92 -0.08 -18.84 1.32
C PHE A 92 -0.29 -18.78 -0.19
N SER A 93 0.75 -18.37 -0.91
CA SER A 93 0.84 -18.58 -2.36
C SER A 93 1.74 -19.78 -2.66
N THR A 94 1.83 -20.19 -3.93
CA THR A 94 2.56 -21.38 -4.35
C THR A 94 3.61 -21.09 -5.39
N LEU A 95 4.76 -21.73 -5.26
CA LEU A 95 5.87 -21.66 -6.21
C LEU A 95 6.36 -23.06 -6.58
N THR A 96 6.69 -23.26 -7.85
CA THR A 96 7.30 -24.52 -8.30
C THR A 96 8.81 -24.43 -8.14
N TYR A 97 9.41 -25.41 -7.47
CA TYR A 97 10.85 -25.47 -7.22
C TYR A 97 11.40 -26.88 -7.39
N ARG A 98 12.73 -27.01 -7.46
CA ARG A 98 13.43 -28.30 -7.60
C ARG A 98 14.16 -28.66 -6.31
N PRO A 99 13.57 -29.44 -5.39
CA PRO A 99 14.15 -29.72 -4.08
C PRO A 99 15.49 -30.47 -4.15
N TYR A 100 15.65 -31.34 -5.15
CA TYR A 100 16.80 -32.24 -5.25
C TYR A 100 17.77 -31.87 -6.37
N ALA A 101 17.58 -30.75 -7.07
CA ALA A 101 18.40 -30.41 -8.23
C ALA A 101 19.91 -30.38 -7.91
N GLY A 102 20.31 -29.74 -6.82
CA GLY A 102 21.72 -29.72 -6.40
C GLY A 102 22.29 -31.11 -6.13
N TYR A 103 21.54 -31.97 -5.42
CA TYR A 103 21.94 -33.35 -5.16
C TYR A 103 21.95 -34.22 -6.42
N GLY A 104 21.01 -33.98 -7.34
CA GLY A 104 20.96 -34.64 -8.64
C GLY A 104 22.21 -34.35 -9.47
N ILE A 105 22.66 -33.09 -9.51
CA ILE A 105 23.88 -32.71 -10.22
C ILE A 105 25.11 -33.36 -9.57
N ILE A 106 25.21 -33.36 -8.23
CA ILE A 106 26.31 -34.05 -7.53
C ILE A 106 26.34 -35.54 -7.89
N SER A 107 25.17 -36.20 -7.91
CA SER A 107 25.05 -37.61 -8.29
C SER A 107 25.50 -37.87 -9.74
N ILE A 108 25.15 -36.98 -10.67
CA ILE A 108 25.63 -37.06 -12.06
C ILE A 108 27.15 -36.93 -12.12
N LEU A 109 27.74 -35.94 -11.44
CA LEU A 109 29.18 -35.71 -11.46
C LEU A 109 29.96 -36.90 -10.89
N LEU A 110 29.52 -37.44 -9.75
CA LEU A 110 30.11 -38.65 -9.17
C LEU A 110 29.91 -39.87 -10.07
N GLY A 111 28.74 -40.00 -10.68
CA GLY A 111 28.43 -41.08 -11.60
C GLY A 111 29.33 -41.08 -12.84
N VAL A 112 29.64 -39.91 -13.41
CA VAL A 112 30.60 -39.77 -14.51
C VAL A 112 32.01 -40.19 -14.08
N ILE A 113 32.46 -39.79 -12.89
CA ILE A 113 33.78 -40.19 -12.36
C ILE A 113 33.87 -41.72 -12.22
N PHE A 114 32.83 -42.38 -11.70
CA PHE A 114 32.81 -43.84 -11.59
C PHE A 114 32.67 -44.53 -12.95
N LEU A 115 31.92 -43.95 -13.88
CA LEU A 115 31.79 -44.49 -15.23
C LEU A 115 33.15 -44.54 -15.95
N LEU A 116 34.02 -43.54 -15.73
CA LEU A 116 35.38 -43.52 -16.29
C LEU A 116 36.27 -44.67 -15.74
N GLN A 117 35.89 -45.29 -14.62
CA GLN A 117 36.60 -46.44 -14.04
C GLN A 117 36.11 -47.79 -14.59
N ILE A 118 35.19 -47.81 -15.56
CA ILE A 118 34.61 -49.05 -16.09
C ILE A 118 35.65 -49.99 -16.71
N SER A 119 36.74 -49.43 -17.25
CA SER A 119 37.87 -50.20 -17.78
C SER A 119 38.63 -50.96 -16.70
N ASN A 120 38.62 -50.47 -15.46
CA ASN A 120 39.29 -51.06 -14.31
C ASN A 120 38.37 -52.00 -13.51
N SER A 121 37.08 -51.69 -13.44
CA SER A 121 36.09 -52.48 -12.70
C SER A 121 34.68 -52.25 -13.26
N LEU A 122 34.14 -53.30 -13.88
CA LEU A 122 32.79 -53.29 -14.45
C LEU A 122 31.71 -52.99 -13.40
N PRO A 123 31.74 -53.54 -12.17
CA PRO A 123 30.81 -53.15 -11.11
C PRO A 123 30.85 -51.67 -10.75
N ILE A 124 32.04 -51.05 -10.72
CA ILE A 124 32.19 -49.62 -10.42
C ILE A 124 31.63 -48.77 -11.56
N GLY A 125 31.89 -49.15 -12.82
CA GLY A 125 31.31 -48.48 -13.98
C GLY A 125 29.77 -48.56 -14.01
N PHE A 126 29.20 -49.71 -13.65
CA PHE A 126 27.75 -49.88 -13.53
C PHE A 126 27.14 -49.01 -12.43
N LEU A 127 27.80 -48.91 -11.27
CA LEU A 127 27.41 -47.96 -10.21
C LEU A 127 27.39 -46.51 -10.73
N GLY A 128 28.35 -46.15 -11.58
CA GLY A 128 28.39 -44.86 -12.26
C GLY A 128 27.13 -44.58 -13.09
N LEU A 129 26.68 -45.55 -13.90
CA LEU A 129 25.44 -45.43 -14.68
C LEU A 129 24.21 -45.27 -13.79
N VAL A 130 24.11 -46.03 -12.69
CA VAL A 130 23.01 -45.93 -11.73
C VAL A 130 22.97 -44.53 -11.09
N LEU A 131 24.12 -43.98 -10.70
CA LEU A 131 24.21 -42.64 -10.11
C LEU A 131 23.85 -41.53 -11.10
N ILE A 132 24.23 -41.68 -12.38
CA ILE A 132 23.80 -40.75 -13.44
C ILE A 132 22.27 -40.80 -13.58
N GLY A 133 21.68 -41.99 -13.69
CA GLY A 133 20.22 -42.16 -13.80
C GLY A 133 19.47 -41.57 -12.61
N ALA A 134 19.89 -41.89 -11.38
CA ALA A 134 19.32 -41.34 -10.16
C ALA A 134 19.49 -39.81 -10.08
N GLY A 135 20.64 -39.29 -10.55
CA GLY A 135 20.92 -37.87 -10.56
C GLY A 135 20.06 -37.08 -11.55
N ILE A 136 19.86 -37.61 -12.76
CA ILE A 136 18.93 -37.04 -13.75
C ILE A 136 17.51 -37.01 -13.18
N TYR A 137 17.06 -38.12 -12.58
CA TYR A 137 15.74 -38.19 -11.94
C TYR A 137 15.58 -37.12 -10.85
N GLY A 138 16.55 -37.01 -9.94
CA GLY A 138 16.53 -35.99 -8.88
C GLY A 138 16.60 -34.56 -9.42
N TYR A 139 17.30 -34.33 -10.53
CA TYR A 139 17.39 -33.00 -11.15
C TYR A 139 16.08 -32.56 -11.83
N MET A 140 15.38 -33.48 -12.48
CA MET A 140 14.13 -33.20 -13.17
C MET A 140 12.93 -33.11 -12.22
N GLN A 141 13.05 -33.61 -11.00
CA GLN A 141 11.94 -33.60 -10.04
C GLN A 141 11.61 -32.18 -9.57
N THR A 142 10.40 -31.74 -9.89
CA THR A 142 9.81 -30.50 -9.38
C THR A 142 8.80 -30.79 -8.27
N LYS A 143 8.63 -29.84 -7.35
CA LYS A 143 7.56 -29.83 -6.36
C LYS A 143 6.93 -28.44 -6.33
N ARG A 144 5.63 -28.39 -6.02
CA ARG A 144 4.93 -27.15 -5.67
C ARG A 144 5.07 -26.95 -4.16
N GLY A 145 5.56 -25.80 -3.74
CA GLY A 145 5.69 -25.43 -2.33
C GLY A 145 4.91 -24.17 -2.05
N GLU A 146 4.41 -24.06 -0.82
CA GLU A 146 3.67 -22.89 -0.35
C GLU A 146 4.60 -21.89 0.33
N PHE A 147 4.37 -20.60 0.12
CA PHE A 147 5.10 -19.52 0.78
C PHE A 147 4.13 -18.45 1.32
N PRO A 148 4.42 -17.88 2.49
CA PRO A 148 3.51 -17.01 3.20
C PRO A 148 3.48 -15.61 2.58
N ILE A 149 2.28 -15.04 2.53
CA ILE A 149 1.99 -13.70 2.02
C ILE A 149 1.34 -12.89 3.14
N THR A 150 1.74 -11.63 3.24
CA THR A 150 1.10 -10.63 4.09
C THR A 150 0.56 -9.49 3.26
N GLU A 151 -0.47 -8.85 3.76
CA GLU A 151 -1.06 -7.65 3.19
C GLU A 151 -1.03 -6.47 4.15
N ARG A 152 -1.20 -5.27 3.60
CA ARG A 152 -1.33 -4.02 4.35
C ARG A 152 -2.09 -3.00 3.52
N SER A 153 -3.05 -2.33 4.12
CA SER A 153 -3.74 -1.21 3.49
C SER A 153 -3.06 0.11 3.82
N GLU A 154 -3.09 1.02 2.86
CA GLU A 154 -2.61 2.39 2.98
C GLU A 154 -3.65 3.34 2.42
N ILE A 155 -4.00 4.35 3.21
CA ILE A 155 -4.87 5.45 2.80
C ILE A 155 -4.04 6.72 2.68
N ARG A 156 -4.18 7.41 1.56
CA ARG A 156 -3.57 8.72 1.29
C ARG A 156 -4.66 9.74 1.07
N VAL A 157 -4.48 10.91 1.67
CA VAL A 157 -5.43 12.01 1.54
C VAL A 157 -4.68 13.27 1.09
N LEU A 158 -5.15 13.87 0.00
CA LEU A 158 -4.72 15.18 -0.47
C LEU A 158 -5.85 16.17 -0.30
N LEU A 159 -5.61 17.21 0.48
CA LEU A 159 -6.48 18.37 0.63
C LEU A 159 -5.88 19.51 -0.18
N SER A 160 -6.69 20.16 -1.01
CA SER A 160 -6.28 21.33 -1.79
C SER A 160 -7.41 22.35 -1.81
N GLY A 161 -7.12 23.65 -1.80
CA GLY A 161 -8.20 24.65 -1.77
C GLY A 161 -7.74 26.07 -1.56
N GLU A 162 -8.67 26.96 -1.25
CA GLU A 162 -8.43 28.37 -0.98
C GLU A 162 -9.12 28.80 0.32
N VAL A 163 -8.44 29.62 1.13
CA VAL A 163 -9.03 30.30 2.30
C VAL A 163 -9.27 31.76 1.95
N SER A 164 -10.49 32.21 2.23
CA SER A 164 -10.87 33.61 2.31
C SER A 164 -11.20 34.01 3.75
N GLU A 165 -10.99 35.28 4.11
CA GLU A 165 -11.44 35.84 5.39
C GLU A 165 -12.78 36.55 5.17
N ARG A 166 -13.81 36.17 5.93
CA ARG A 166 -15.08 36.89 5.97
C ARG A 166 -15.24 37.52 7.34
N LYS A 167 -15.43 38.84 7.37
CA LYS A 167 -15.81 39.55 8.59
C LYS A 167 -17.31 39.35 8.83
N VAL A 168 -17.65 38.82 10.00
CA VAL A 168 -19.03 38.72 10.47
C VAL A 168 -19.14 39.59 11.71
N THR A 169 -20.09 40.51 11.71
CA THR A 169 -20.36 41.39 12.84
C THR A 169 -21.54 40.81 13.60
N ASP A 170 -21.29 40.35 14.82
CA ASP A 170 -22.31 39.73 15.69
C ASP A 170 -22.24 40.41 17.07
N ASP A 171 -23.37 40.88 17.57
CA ASP A 171 -23.49 41.66 18.82
C ASP A 171 -22.46 42.79 19.01
N GLY A 172 -22.13 43.51 17.93
CA GLY A 172 -21.18 44.63 17.96
C GLY A 172 -19.70 44.24 18.10
N VAL A 173 -19.38 42.94 18.06
CA VAL A 173 -18.01 42.41 18.03
C VAL A 173 -17.69 41.92 16.61
N GLU A 174 -16.72 42.54 15.93
CA GLU A 174 -16.21 42.02 14.67
C GLU A 174 -15.47 40.68 14.92
N LYS A 175 -16.03 39.58 14.42
CA LYS A 175 -15.34 38.29 14.35
C LYS A 175 -14.89 38.03 12.90
N THR A 176 -13.62 37.71 12.72
CA THR A 176 -13.09 37.28 11.43
C THR A 176 -13.19 35.76 11.36
N ASN A 177 -14.10 35.24 10.54
CA ASN A 177 -14.23 33.82 10.28
C ASN A 177 -13.44 33.47 9.02
N MET A 178 -12.68 32.36 9.09
CA MET A 178 -12.03 31.80 7.90
C MET A 178 -13.03 30.95 7.14
N HIS A 179 -13.18 31.22 5.86
CA HIS A 179 -14.09 30.54 4.96
C HIS A 179 -13.25 29.91 3.85
N SER A 180 -13.27 28.59 3.69
CA SER A 180 -12.49 27.93 2.64
C SER A 180 -13.32 27.06 1.72
N GLU A 181 -12.92 27.01 0.46
CA GLU A 181 -13.36 26.02 -0.51
C GLU A 181 -12.21 25.02 -0.69
N MET A 182 -12.47 23.74 -0.37
CA MET A 182 -11.47 22.68 -0.38
C MET A 182 -11.95 21.50 -1.22
N SER A 183 -11.09 20.97 -2.07
CA SER A 183 -11.25 19.69 -2.75
C SER A 183 -10.34 18.67 -2.06
N VAL A 184 -10.93 17.55 -1.62
CA VAL A 184 -10.24 16.49 -0.90
C VAL A 184 -10.31 15.21 -1.72
N VAL A 185 -9.16 14.59 -1.91
CA VAL A 185 -9.01 13.33 -2.63
C VAL A 185 -8.51 12.28 -1.65
N PHE A 186 -9.29 11.23 -1.47
CA PHE A 186 -8.93 10.03 -0.72
C PHE A 186 -8.52 8.94 -1.72
N ALA A 187 -7.44 8.24 -1.42
CA ALA A 187 -7.01 7.09 -2.19
C ALA A 187 -6.58 5.95 -1.26
N GLY A 188 -7.04 4.74 -1.55
CA GLY A 188 -6.72 3.54 -0.81
C GLY A 188 -5.95 2.55 -1.69
N GLU A 189 -4.90 1.97 -1.12
CA GLU A 189 -4.05 0.98 -1.79
C GLU A 189 -3.91 -0.24 -0.86
N THR A 190 -4.10 -1.44 -1.40
CA THR A 190 -3.84 -2.68 -0.66
C THR A 190 -2.57 -3.32 -1.17
N PHE A 191 -1.55 -3.33 -0.32
CA PHE A 191 -0.26 -3.84 -0.69
C PHE A 191 -0.03 -5.28 -0.25
N VAL A 192 0.55 -6.07 -1.14
CA VAL A 192 0.82 -7.49 -0.90
C VAL A 192 2.33 -7.76 -0.99
N ARG A 193 2.85 -8.61 -0.10
CA ARG A 193 4.25 -8.99 -0.11
C ARG A 193 4.53 -10.37 0.48
N VAL A 194 5.71 -10.92 0.19
CA VAL A 194 6.19 -12.14 0.87
C VAL A 194 6.48 -11.84 2.33
N ASP A 195 5.95 -12.69 3.22
CA ASP A 195 6.27 -12.63 4.64
C ASP A 195 7.65 -13.26 4.92
N THR A 196 8.62 -12.40 5.20
CA THR A 196 9.99 -12.85 5.47
C THR A 196 10.18 -13.45 6.86
N ALA A 197 9.24 -13.25 7.80
CA ALA A 197 9.33 -13.78 9.16
C ALA A 197 9.12 -15.31 9.20
N GLN A 198 8.26 -15.82 8.33
CA GLN A 198 7.90 -17.24 8.24
C GLN A 198 8.79 -18.04 7.27
N LEU A 199 9.79 -17.43 6.63
CA LEU A 199 10.71 -18.14 5.72
C LEU A 199 11.47 -19.28 6.38
N ARG A 200 11.70 -19.22 7.70
CA ARG A 200 12.45 -20.26 8.43
C ARG A 200 11.82 -21.64 8.30
N ASP A 201 10.49 -21.69 8.16
CA ASP A 201 9.70 -22.92 8.11
C ASP A 201 9.67 -23.51 6.69
N LEU A 202 10.13 -22.75 5.69
CA LEU A 202 10.22 -23.19 4.30
C LEU A 202 11.48 -24.03 4.03
N HIS A 203 11.31 -25.04 3.19
CA HIS A 203 12.43 -25.82 2.66
C HIS A 203 13.46 -24.90 1.98
N TRP A 204 14.76 -25.11 2.22
CA TRP A 204 15.82 -24.20 1.74
C TRP A 204 15.79 -23.99 0.22
N ALA A 205 15.46 -25.03 -0.55
CA ALA A 205 15.38 -24.94 -2.01
C ALA A 205 14.18 -24.09 -2.46
N LEU A 206 13.08 -24.11 -1.70
CA LEU A 206 11.92 -23.24 -1.94
C LEU A 206 12.27 -21.78 -1.62
N ARG A 207 12.95 -21.52 -0.49
CA ARG A 207 13.44 -20.16 -0.16
C ARG A 207 14.34 -19.59 -1.25
N ARG A 208 15.27 -20.40 -1.77
CA ARG A 208 16.17 -19.98 -2.85
C ARG A 208 15.40 -19.63 -4.11
N GLU A 209 14.45 -20.48 -4.52
CA GLU A 209 13.63 -20.19 -5.70
C GLU A 209 12.77 -18.93 -5.49
N LEU A 210 12.24 -18.74 -4.28
CA LEU A 210 11.47 -17.55 -3.93
C LEU A 210 12.28 -16.26 -4.03
N VAL A 211 13.56 -16.28 -3.62
CA VAL A 211 14.47 -15.13 -3.82
C VAL A 211 14.63 -14.83 -5.31
N GLU A 212 14.85 -15.85 -6.14
CA GLU A 212 15.00 -15.64 -7.59
C GLU A 212 13.70 -15.17 -8.24
N GLU A 213 12.55 -15.63 -7.75
CA GLU A 213 11.23 -15.20 -8.20
C GLU A 213 10.98 -13.72 -7.86
N VAL A 214 11.29 -13.29 -6.63
CA VAL A 214 11.21 -11.87 -6.23
C VAL A 214 12.15 -10.98 -7.07
N LYS A 215 13.34 -11.49 -7.45
CA LYS A 215 14.24 -10.80 -8.38
C LYS A 215 13.67 -10.71 -9.79
N ARG A 216 12.94 -11.73 -10.27
CA ARG A 216 12.24 -11.68 -11.57
C ARG A 216 11.18 -10.59 -11.54
N TRP A 217 10.35 -10.54 -10.50
CA TRP A 217 9.36 -9.47 -10.32
C TRP A 217 10.02 -8.08 -10.38
N ASN A 218 11.12 -7.89 -9.66
CA ASN A 218 11.90 -6.65 -9.71
C ASN A 218 12.36 -6.29 -11.13
N ASN A 219 12.89 -7.27 -11.87
CA ASN A 219 13.45 -7.04 -13.19
C ASN A 219 12.40 -6.76 -14.26
N ASP A 220 11.18 -7.27 -14.09
CA ASP A 220 10.06 -7.01 -14.98
C ASP A 220 9.58 -5.55 -14.89
N ILE A 221 9.81 -4.90 -13.74
CA ILE A 221 9.38 -3.52 -13.47
C ILE A 221 10.55 -2.54 -13.64
N ALA A 222 11.79 -2.97 -13.37
CA ALA A 222 12.97 -2.13 -13.48
C ALA A 222 13.21 -1.66 -14.92
N GLN A 223 12.81 -0.41 -15.19
CA GLN A 223 13.02 0.28 -16.46
C GLN A 223 14.50 0.59 -16.70
N ASP A 224 15.22 1.02 -15.66
CA ASP A 224 16.68 1.24 -15.72
C ASP A 224 17.44 -0.09 -15.56
N PRO A 225 18.34 -0.45 -16.51
CA PRO A 225 19.24 -1.59 -16.37
C PRO A 225 20.04 -1.62 -15.07
N ASN A 226 20.41 -0.47 -14.49
CA ASN A 226 21.14 -0.39 -13.22
C ASN A 226 20.32 -0.86 -12.02
N ASN A 227 19.00 -0.90 -12.17
CA ASN A 227 18.06 -1.34 -11.13
C ASN A 227 17.74 -2.82 -11.21
N ARG A 228 18.22 -3.50 -12.25
CA ARG A 228 18.04 -4.94 -12.43
C ARG A 228 19.00 -5.71 -11.53
N VAL A 229 18.50 -6.79 -10.97
CA VAL A 229 19.27 -7.71 -10.12
C VAL A 229 19.55 -8.98 -10.91
N GLU A 230 20.74 -9.55 -10.76
CA GLU A 230 21.07 -10.81 -11.42
C GLU A 230 20.18 -11.95 -10.88
N VAL A 231 19.35 -12.51 -11.78
CA VAL A 231 18.57 -13.73 -11.52
C VAL A 231 19.47 -14.92 -11.80
N SER A 232 19.86 -15.61 -10.74
CA SER A 232 20.71 -16.79 -10.85
C SER A 232 19.88 -18.01 -11.21
N SER A 233 20.37 -18.82 -12.15
CA SER A 233 19.69 -20.05 -12.57
C SER A 233 20.68 -21.10 -13.07
N GLY A 234 20.18 -22.30 -13.36
CA GLY A 234 20.95 -23.38 -13.98
C GLY A 234 21.82 -24.20 -13.02
N LEU A 235 22.74 -24.99 -13.58
CA LEU A 235 23.47 -26.05 -12.86
C LEU A 235 24.32 -25.50 -11.70
N ILE A 236 25.09 -24.43 -11.95
CA ILE A 236 26.00 -23.86 -10.95
C ILE A 236 25.23 -23.30 -9.76
N TRP A 237 24.09 -22.64 -10.01
CA TRP A 237 23.23 -22.11 -8.94
C TRP A 237 22.64 -23.22 -8.08
N HIS A 238 22.15 -24.30 -8.70
CA HIS A 238 21.64 -25.46 -7.97
C HIS A 238 22.73 -26.15 -7.13
N LEU A 239 23.96 -26.25 -7.64
CA LEU A 239 25.11 -26.77 -6.89
C LEU A 239 25.46 -25.88 -5.70
N ARG A 240 25.53 -24.55 -5.90
CA ARG A 240 25.77 -23.58 -4.81
C ARG A 240 24.73 -23.71 -3.72
N GLY A 241 23.45 -23.94 -4.08
CA GLY A 241 22.36 -24.13 -3.11
C GLY A 241 22.54 -25.33 -2.17
N VAL A 242 23.35 -26.32 -2.54
CA VAL A 242 23.65 -27.43 -1.62
C VAL A 242 24.49 -26.97 -0.43
N VAL A 243 25.39 -25.99 -0.63
CA VAL A 243 26.33 -25.52 0.40
C VAL A 243 25.86 -24.23 1.05
N ASP A 244 25.26 -23.34 0.27
CA ASP A 244 24.79 -22.02 0.71
C ASP A 244 23.27 -22.02 0.92
N ARG A 245 22.85 -21.93 2.19
CA ARG A 245 21.46 -22.04 2.65
C ARG A 245 21.09 -20.99 3.70
N SER A 246 21.82 -19.87 3.73
CA SER A 246 21.64 -18.84 4.76
C SER A 246 20.21 -18.31 4.75
N LEU A 247 19.48 -18.53 5.85
CA LEU A 247 18.13 -17.96 6.01
C LEU A 247 18.19 -16.43 6.02
N LYS A 248 19.20 -15.88 6.68
CA LYS A 248 19.39 -14.45 6.81
C LYS A 248 19.60 -13.82 5.43
N ASP A 249 20.46 -14.40 4.60
CA ASP A 249 20.77 -13.82 3.28
C ASP A 249 19.55 -13.85 2.36
N HIS A 250 18.76 -14.92 2.40
CA HIS A 250 17.50 -14.98 1.64
C HIS A 250 16.48 -13.95 2.13
N ARG A 251 16.34 -13.80 3.44
CA ARG A 251 15.45 -12.81 4.06
C ARG A 251 15.87 -11.39 3.70
N ASP A 252 17.14 -11.08 3.93
CA ASP A 252 17.71 -9.75 3.69
C ASP A 252 17.57 -9.37 2.21
N GLU A 253 17.74 -10.32 1.28
CA GLU A 253 17.57 -10.07 -0.16
C GLU A 253 16.11 -9.79 -0.55
N ILE A 254 15.16 -10.57 -0.03
CA ILE A 254 13.72 -10.34 -0.26
C ILE A 254 13.28 -9.01 0.34
N ASP A 255 13.65 -8.74 1.59
CA ASP A 255 13.34 -7.49 2.30
C ASP A 255 13.98 -6.28 1.60
N ARG A 256 15.20 -6.41 1.05
CA ARG A 256 15.88 -5.36 0.28
C ARG A 256 15.12 -5.01 -0.99
N ILE A 257 14.70 -6.01 -1.77
CA ILE A 257 13.98 -5.80 -3.03
C ILE A 257 12.59 -5.22 -2.75
N GLN A 258 11.81 -5.83 -1.86
CA GLN A 258 10.47 -5.34 -1.52
C GLN A 258 10.52 -3.96 -0.86
N GLY A 259 11.48 -3.73 0.04
CA GLY A 259 11.66 -2.46 0.73
C GLY A 259 12.00 -1.31 -0.21
N ARG A 260 12.70 -1.57 -1.32
CA ARG A 260 12.95 -0.57 -2.37
C ARG A 260 11.64 -0.06 -2.97
N TRP A 261 10.77 -0.97 -3.41
CA TRP A 261 9.52 -0.61 -4.09
C TRP A 261 8.50 0.02 -3.15
N TRP A 262 8.53 -0.33 -1.86
CA TRP A 262 7.71 0.35 -0.85
C TRP A 262 7.98 1.84 -0.73
N ASN A 263 9.23 2.23 -0.94
CA ASN A 263 9.70 3.60 -0.83
C ASN A 263 9.88 4.26 -2.21
N ALA A 264 9.45 3.58 -3.28
CA ALA A 264 9.52 4.08 -4.64
C ALA A 264 8.38 5.07 -4.95
N GLY A 265 8.42 5.65 -6.15
CA GLY A 265 7.35 6.51 -6.67
C GLY A 265 6.01 5.79 -6.74
N PHE A 266 4.92 6.55 -6.94
CA PHE A 266 3.57 6.02 -6.95
C PHE A 266 3.37 4.90 -7.99
N GLU A 267 3.62 5.19 -9.26
CA GLU A 267 3.47 4.25 -10.39
C GLU A 267 4.31 2.98 -10.20
N GLU A 268 5.57 3.13 -9.79
CA GLU A 268 6.50 2.02 -9.58
C GLU A 268 6.04 1.06 -8.48
N ARG A 269 5.47 1.62 -7.41
CA ARG A 269 4.95 0.86 -6.27
C ARG A 269 3.71 0.06 -6.68
N ILE A 270 2.79 0.65 -7.44
CA ILE A 270 1.62 -0.06 -7.99
C ILE A 270 2.05 -1.18 -8.93
N ALA A 271 2.97 -0.90 -9.86
CA ALA A 271 3.47 -1.92 -10.79
C ALA A 271 4.09 -3.12 -10.07
N PHE A 272 4.80 -2.88 -8.96
CA PHE A 272 5.31 -3.97 -8.11
C PHE A 272 4.21 -4.73 -7.39
N ASN A 273 3.24 -4.01 -6.82
CA ASN A 273 2.12 -4.63 -6.12
C ASN A 273 1.32 -5.56 -7.05
N GLU A 274 1.00 -5.10 -8.26
CA GLU A 274 0.29 -5.89 -9.27
C GLU A 274 1.05 -7.17 -9.65
N LYS A 275 2.38 -7.09 -9.80
CA LYS A 275 3.19 -8.29 -10.05
C LYS A 275 3.12 -9.30 -8.92
N VAL A 276 3.02 -8.86 -7.67
CA VAL A 276 2.84 -9.76 -6.53
C VAL A 276 1.41 -10.34 -6.52
N LYS A 277 0.37 -9.52 -6.78
CA LYS A 277 -1.04 -9.96 -6.87
C LYS A 277 -1.25 -11.01 -7.97
N GLU A 278 -0.56 -10.89 -9.11
CA GLU A 278 -0.56 -11.87 -10.20
C GLU A 278 -0.12 -13.27 -9.74
N GLN A 279 0.77 -13.34 -8.74
CA GLN A 279 1.32 -14.59 -8.22
C GLN A 279 0.47 -15.21 -7.12
N LEU A 280 -0.60 -14.55 -6.67
CA LEU A 280 -1.50 -15.10 -5.66
C LEU A 280 -2.33 -16.26 -6.21
N THR A 281 -2.71 -17.16 -5.30
CA THR A 281 -3.78 -18.12 -5.58
C THR A 281 -5.08 -17.36 -5.82
N GLN A 282 -6.02 -17.97 -6.54
CA GLN A 282 -7.33 -17.36 -6.78
C GLN A 282 -8.02 -16.97 -5.46
N GLU A 283 -8.01 -17.85 -4.46
CA GLU A 283 -8.57 -17.59 -3.13
C GLU A 283 -7.97 -16.34 -2.47
N ASN A 284 -6.64 -16.19 -2.50
CA ASN A 284 -6.01 -15.03 -1.87
C ASN A 284 -6.21 -13.75 -2.68
N ARG A 285 -6.37 -13.85 -4.00
CA ARG A 285 -6.71 -12.70 -4.84
C ARG A 285 -8.11 -12.19 -4.52
N GLU A 286 -9.09 -13.08 -4.41
CA GLU A 286 -10.46 -12.74 -4.01
C GLU A 286 -10.50 -12.08 -2.61
N LYS A 287 -9.64 -12.51 -1.67
CA LYS A 287 -9.49 -11.86 -0.37
C LYS A 287 -8.95 -10.43 -0.48
N VAL A 288 -7.93 -10.22 -1.32
CA VAL A 288 -7.36 -8.87 -1.56
C VAL A 288 -8.39 -7.97 -2.21
N GLU A 289 -9.13 -8.45 -3.21
CA GLU A 289 -10.23 -7.71 -3.85
C GLU A 289 -11.31 -7.34 -2.84
N THR A 290 -11.71 -8.27 -1.96
CA THR A 290 -12.65 -7.98 -0.86
C THR A 290 -12.08 -6.93 0.11
N HIS A 291 -10.78 -6.96 0.40
CA HIS A 291 -10.13 -5.97 1.25
C HIS A 291 -10.14 -4.58 0.59
N GLU A 292 -9.85 -4.51 -0.71
CA GLU A 292 -9.92 -3.28 -1.50
C GLU A 292 -11.34 -2.70 -1.52
N GLU A 293 -12.38 -3.55 -1.68
CA GLU A 293 -13.78 -3.13 -1.56
C GLU A 293 -14.10 -2.57 -0.17
N ASN A 294 -13.63 -3.21 0.90
CA ASN A 294 -13.81 -2.68 2.26
C ASN A 294 -13.10 -1.34 2.45
N VAL A 295 -11.93 -1.15 1.84
CA VAL A 295 -11.23 0.15 1.88
C VAL A 295 -12.03 1.21 1.14
N ILE A 296 -12.65 0.91 -0.01
CA ILE A 296 -13.55 1.86 -0.70
C ILE A 296 -14.66 2.31 0.23
N LEU A 297 -15.36 1.36 0.86
CA LEU A 297 -16.45 1.68 1.77
C LEU A 297 -15.97 2.53 2.96
N GLU A 298 -14.81 2.22 3.53
CA GLU A 298 -14.20 3.05 4.58
C GLU A 298 -13.89 4.48 4.09
N LEU A 299 -13.48 4.65 2.83
CA LEU A 299 -13.22 5.97 2.25
C LEU A 299 -14.51 6.74 1.95
N GLU A 300 -15.56 6.06 1.47
CA GLU A 300 -16.88 6.65 1.23
C GLU A 300 -17.52 7.09 2.55
N ASP A 301 -17.53 6.22 3.56
CA ASP A 301 -18.00 6.53 4.91
C ASP A 301 -17.23 7.73 5.49
N LEU A 302 -15.91 7.77 5.29
CA LEU A 302 -15.08 8.87 5.75
C LEU A 302 -15.41 10.18 5.00
N ALA A 303 -15.66 10.13 3.70
CA ALA A 303 -16.05 11.30 2.91
C ALA A 303 -17.43 11.84 3.36
N GLU A 304 -18.40 10.95 3.61
CA GLU A 304 -19.74 11.28 4.11
C GLU A 304 -19.69 11.83 5.54
N ASP A 305 -18.96 11.19 6.45
CA ASP A 305 -18.82 11.66 7.83
C ASP A 305 -18.13 13.03 7.94
N LEU A 306 -17.31 13.35 6.94
CA LEU A 306 -16.64 14.64 6.81
C LEU A 306 -17.52 15.73 6.20
N ASP A 307 -18.76 15.43 5.77
CA ASP A 307 -19.81 16.43 5.57
C ASP A 307 -20.11 17.10 6.92
N ILE A 308 -19.27 18.07 7.25
CA ILE A 308 -19.48 18.99 8.34
C ILE A 308 -20.67 19.85 7.92
N PHE A 309 -21.83 19.53 8.50
CA PHE A 309 -22.99 20.38 8.68
C PHE A 309 -22.87 21.74 7.96
N ILE A 310 -23.62 21.88 6.87
CA ILE A 310 -24.10 23.18 6.42
C ILE A 310 -25.08 23.67 7.51
N GLU A 311 -24.57 24.25 8.60
CA GLU A 311 -25.35 25.28 9.26
C GLU A 311 -25.41 26.46 8.28
N ARG A 312 -26.43 26.45 7.43
CA ARG A 312 -27.01 27.70 6.95
C ARG A 312 -27.58 28.40 8.18
N GLU A 313 -26.72 29.07 8.95
CA GLU A 313 -27.16 30.31 9.59
C GLU A 313 -27.55 31.25 8.44
N GLY A 314 -28.83 31.21 8.08
CA GLY A 314 -29.38 32.07 7.05
C GLY A 314 -30.55 31.56 6.23
N TYR A 315 -31.24 30.45 6.58
CA TYR A 315 -32.46 30.07 5.84
C TYR A 315 -33.65 29.51 6.63
N ASP A 316 -33.66 29.53 7.98
CA ASP A 316 -34.86 29.14 8.75
C ASP A 316 -35.62 30.32 9.39
N GLU A 317 -35.13 31.56 9.26
CA GLU A 317 -35.81 32.74 9.82
C GLU A 317 -36.66 33.53 8.81
N VAL A 318 -36.53 33.27 7.50
CA VAL A 318 -37.31 33.99 6.47
C VAL A 318 -38.67 33.35 6.22
N GLU A 319 -38.84 32.05 6.50
CA GLU A 319 -40.12 31.35 6.23
C GLU A 319 -41.18 31.58 7.33
N ASN A 320 -40.76 31.96 8.55
CA ASN A 320 -41.69 32.31 9.63
C ASN A 320 -42.12 33.79 9.61
N ILE A 321 -41.28 34.70 9.09
CA ILE A 321 -41.65 36.13 8.99
C ILE A 321 -42.64 36.35 7.82
N GLN A 322 -42.54 35.58 6.73
CA GLN A 322 -43.52 35.67 5.63
C GLN A 322 -44.88 35.03 5.98
N ARG A 323 -44.92 33.98 6.81
CA ARG A 323 -46.18 33.42 7.30
C ARG A 323 -46.91 34.29 8.32
N ASP A 324 -46.20 35.06 9.12
CA ASP A 324 -46.83 35.97 10.10
C ASP A 324 -47.26 37.32 9.48
N GLN A 325 -46.64 37.76 8.38
CA GLN A 325 -47.11 38.94 7.63
C GLN A 325 -48.33 38.65 6.73
N GLU A 326 -48.53 37.42 6.27
CA GLU A 326 -49.76 37.03 5.56
C GLU A 326 -50.95 36.77 6.51
N ARG A 327 -50.72 36.69 7.82
CA ARG A 327 -51.77 36.43 8.83
C ARG A 327 -52.30 37.65 9.57
N ASN A 328 -51.72 38.83 9.40
CA ASN A 328 -52.22 40.07 10.03
C ASN A 328 -52.03 41.31 9.15
N PRO A 329 -52.90 41.53 8.15
CA PRO A 329 -53.04 42.82 7.51
C PRO A 329 -54.10 43.61 8.29
N GLU A 330 -53.69 44.42 9.27
CA GLU A 330 -54.39 45.64 9.72
C GLU A 330 -53.89 46.08 11.10
N LEU A 331 -53.38 47.31 11.15
CA LEU A 331 -53.62 48.37 12.16
C LEU A 331 -52.34 49.18 12.35
N GLU A 332 -52.24 50.31 11.64
CA GLU A 332 -52.08 51.64 12.26
C GLU A 332 -51.84 52.70 11.17
N SER A 333 -52.92 53.26 10.65
CA SER A 333 -52.92 54.63 10.16
C SER A 333 -54.20 55.32 10.64
N GLY A 334 -54.09 56.01 11.78
CA GLY A 334 -55.16 56.78 12.37
C GLY A 334 -54.61 57.70 13.46
N ASP A 335 -54.04 58.83 13.04
CA ASP A 335 -54.35 60.17 13.59
C ASP A 335 -53.29 61.21 13.17
N ARG A 336 -53.62 62.02 12.15
CA ARG A 336 -53.87 63.46 12.28
C ARG A 336 -54.44 64.06 11.00
#